data_AF-A0A553P0H4-F1
#
_entry.id   AF-A0A553P0H4-F1
#
_cell.length_a   1.000
_cell.length_b   1.000
_cell.length_c   1.000
_cell.angle_alpha   90.00
_cell.angle_beta   90.00
_cell.angle_gamma   90.00
#
_symmetry.space_group_name_H-M   'P 1'
#
loop_
_entity.id
_entity.type
_entity.pdbx_description
1 polymer ?
#
loop_
_entity_poly.entity_id
_entity_poly.type
_entity_poly.pdbx_seq_one_letter_code
_entity_poly.pdbx_strand_id
1 'polypeptide(L)'
;MGQGQSNPRKITVINDEAPGVIKISDSVVQRIKDEVAGQKDQPGPAPAPTGNEAPTSNSEPAPPPEPANSPSPPAAAQYHPPPPQYPNGSSPTSAGPYVQYVSEPSLSALKVRAEKEEELRQVEEYWQSRLQETRNHQLKATAINEESLHNTIAAVEKLFLKGRQAPICQEPKHAVLQCYKQNPKQSLNCAQEVKSFAQCIESARLNSLNRNG
;
A
#
# COMPACT_ATOMS: atom_id res chain seq x y z
N MET A 1 41.89 31.97 3.45
CA MET A 1 40.74 32.69 4.05
C MET A 1 39.61 32.66 3.03
N GLY A 2 38.48 31.99 3.31
CA GLY A 2 37.34 31.95 2.39
C GLY A 2 36.36 30.82 2.72
N GLN A 3 35.53 31.04 3.73
CA GLN A 3 34.45 30.14 4.15
C GLN A 3 33.35 30.11 3.09
N GLY A 4 33.07 28.94 2.52
CA GLY A 4 31.83 28.70 1.77
C GLY A 4 30.78 28.12 2.71
N GLN A 5 29.86 28.95 3.21
CA GLN A 5 28.69 28.51 3.98
C GLN A 5 27.77 27.67 3.08
N SER A 6 27.68 26.37 3.33
CA SER A 6 26.62 25.52 2.80
C SER A 6 25.34 25.76 3.59
N ASN A 7 24.33 26.37 2.97
CA ASN A 7 23.00 26.50 3.56
C ASN A 7 22.17 25.24 3.20
N PRO A 8 21.81 24.38 4.17
CA PRO A 8 21.00 23.20 3.88
C PRO A 8 19.55 23.60 3.56
N ARG A 9 19.07 23.25 2.36
CA ARG A 9 17.66 23.45 2.00
C ARG A 9 16.80 22.56 2.91
N LYS A 10 16.02 23.17 3.80
CA LYS A 10 15.06 22.49 4.68
C LYS A 10 13.98 21.85 3.81
N ILE A 11 13.93 20.53 3.77
CA ILE A 11 12.81 19.76 3.23
C ILE A 11 11.78 19.66 4.35
N THR A 12 10.64 20.32 4.20
CA THR A 12 9.46 20.07 5.03
C THR A 12 8.68 18.94 4.40
N VAL A 13 8.91 17.70 4.87
CA VAL A 13 8.01 16.59 4.62
C VAL A 13 6.78 16.84 5.47
N ILE A 14 5.69 17.28 4.84
CA ILE A 14 4.38 17.32 5.48
C ILE A 14 3.90 15.87 5.51
N ASN A 15 4.06 15.23 6.67
CA ASN A 15 3.61 13.87 6.91
C ASN A 15 2.15 13.92 7.38
N ASP A 16 1.24 14.09 6.42
CA ASP A 16 -0.20 13.87 6.67
C ASP A 16 -0.51 12.38 6.50
N GLU A 17 -1.05 11.81 7.57
CA GLU A 17 -1.20 10.38 7.80
C GLU A 17 -2.16 9.70 6.81
N ALA A 18 -1.60 8.94 5.87
CA ALA A 18 -2.20 7.71 5.37
C ALA A 18 -1.05 6.72 5.10
N PRO A 19 -0.95 5.59 5.82
CA PRO A 19 0.16 4.66 5.65
C PRO A 19 0.09 4.02 4.26
N GLY A 20 1.09 4.31 3.41
CA GLY A 20 1.42 3.50 2.24
C GLY A 20 1.23 4.12 0.85
N VAL A 21 0.82 5.38 0.71
CA VAL A 21 0.72 6.02 -0.62
C VAL A 21 1.53 7.31 -0.67
N ILE A 22 2.69 7.26 -1.32
CA ILE A 22 3.51 8.45 -1.60
C ILE A 22 2.78 9.25 -2.69
N LYS A 23 2.22 10.41 -2.34
CA LYS A 23 1.65 11.33 -3.33
C LYS A 23 2.79 12.04 -4.05
N ILE A 24 3.05 11.60 -5.28
CA ILE A 24 4.01 12.23 -6.18
C ILE A 24 3.28 13.38 -6.88
N SER A 25 3.77 14.62 -6.75
CA SER A 25 3.18 15.77 -7.46
C SER A 25 3.22 15.54 -8.99
N ASP A 26 2.20 16.00 -9.71
CA ASP A 26 2.10 15.83 -11.17
C ASP A 26 3.35 16.33 -11.92
N SER A 27 4.03 17.36 -11.40
CA SER A 27 5.30 17.87 -11.94
C SER A 27 6.45 16.85 -11.93
N VAL A 28 6.44 15.93 -10.96
CA VAL A 28 7.42 14.84 -10.84
C VAL A 28 7.01 13.68 -11.76
N VAL A 29 5.70 13.40 -11.88
CA VAL A 29 5.19 12.41 -12.83
C VAL A 29 5.49 12.83 -14.27
N GLN A 30 5.30 14.11 -14.61
CA GLN A 30 5.64 14.65 -15.93
C GLN A 30 7.14 14.46 -16.22
N ARG A 31 8.01 14.83 -15.26
CA ARG A 31 9.46 14.67 -15.42
C ARG A 31 9.88 13.21 -15.61
N ILE A 32 9.32 12.29 -14.84
CA ILE A 32 9.63 10.86 -14.97
C ILE A 32 9.14 10.34 -16.33
N LYS A 33 7.97 10.81 -16.79
CA LYS A 33 7.42 10.43 -18.11
C LYS A 33 8.27 10.99 -19.26
N ASP A 34 8.81 12.19 -19.09
CA ASP A 34 9.72 12.83 -20.05
C ASP A 34 11.12 12.19 -20.03
N GLU A 35 11.62 11.77 -18.86
CA GLU A 35 12.88 11.01 -18.70
C GLU A 35 12.79 9.59 -19.29
N VAL A 36 11.62 8.96 -19.24
CA VAL A 36 11.39 7.64 -19.87
C VAL A 36 11.21 7.75 -21.39
N ALA A 37 10.71 8.87 -21.90
CA ALA A 37 10.52 9.11 -23.32
C ALA A 37 11.78 9.67 -24.04
N GLY A 38 12.79 10.13 -23.32
CA GLY A 38 13.92 10.87 -23.90
C GLY A 38 15.30 10.51 -23.32
N GLN A 39 15.88 9.39 -23.75
CA GLN A 39 17.35 9.27 -23.76
C GLN A 39 17.88 9.83 -25.09
N LYS A 40 18.35 11.08 -25.05
CA LYS A 40 19.42 11.62 -25.91
C LYS A 40 19.91 12.95 -25.32
N ASP A 41 21.13 12.90 -24.78
CA ASP A 41 22.16 13.94 -24.59
C ASP A 41 21.83 15.34 -24.02
N GLN A 42 22.58 15.70 -22.96
CA GLN A 42 22.84 17.06 -22.43
C GLN A 42 23.83 17.84 -23.34
N PRO A 43 24.03 19.20 -23.25
CA PRO A 43 24.05 20.06 -22.02
C PRO A 43 23.41 21.47 -22.14
N GLY A 44 23.30 22.20 -21.00
CA GLY A 44 22.72 23.56 -20.84
C GLY A 44 23.50 24.73 -21.49
N PRO A 45 23.14 26.04 -21.31
CA PRO A 45 22.67 26.70 -20.08
C PRO A 45 21.46 27.67 -20.20
N ALA A 46 20.98 28.19 -19.07
CA ALA A 46 19.90 29.17 -18.94
C ALA A 46 20.27 30.60 -19.40
N PRO A 47 19.25 31.46 -19.65
CA PRO A 47 19.06 32.62 -18.76
C PRO A 47 17.59 32.86 -18.33
N ALA A 48 17.44 33.50 -17.17
CA ALA A 48 16.19 34.05 -16.61
C ALA A 48 16.06 35.56 -16.97
N PRO A 49 15.10 36.36 -16.43
CA PRO A 49 13.67 36.15 -16.10
C PRO A 49 12.75 37.26 -16.69
N THR A 50 11.48 36.95 -16.91
CA THR A 50 10.34 37.90 -17.00
C THR A 50 9.10 37.04 -16.79
N GLY A 51 8.13 37.33 -15.96
CA GLY A 51 7.55 38.56 -15.44
C GLY A 51 6.10 38.16 -15.14
N ASN A 52 5.56 38.63 -14.02
CA ASN A 52 4.24 38.27 -13.50
C ASN A 52 3.14 38.14 -14.55
N GLU A 53 2.34 37.07 -14.47
CA GLU A 53 0.90 37.17 -14.67
C GLU A 53 0.22 35.99 -13.96
N ALA A 54 -0.57 36.32 -12.95
CA ALA A 54 -1.49 35.39 -12.32
C ALA A 54 -2.68 35.13 -13.27
N PRO A 55 -3.19 33.89 -13.30
CA PRO A 55 -4.62 33.70 -13.42
C PRO A 55 -5.14 32.85 -12.25
N THR A 56 -5.88 33.55 -11.41
CA THR A 56 -7.17 33.14 -10.85
C THR A 56 -7.64 31.69 -11.07
N SER A 57 -7.99 31.09 -9.93
CA SER A 57 -9.26 30.41 -9.68
C SER A 57 -9.58 29.19 -10.55
N ASN A 58 -9.43 28.00 -9.97
CA ASN A 58 -10.45 26.99 -10.17
C ASN A 58 -10.67 26.15 -8.91
N SER A 59 -11.95 26.01 -8.58
CA SER A 59 -12.50 25.63 -7.29
C SER A 59 -12.14 24.21 -6.89
N GLU A 60 -11.59 24.10 -5.68
CA GLU A 60 -11.56 22.88 -4.89
C GLU A 60 -13.00 22.35 -4.66
N PRO A 61 -13.27 21.06 -4.87
CA PRO A 61 -14.54 20.46 -4.46
C PRO A 61 -14.63 20.56 -2.93
N ALA A 62 -15.73 21.13 -2.46
CA ALA A 62 -15.95 21.43 -1.05
C ALA A 62 -15.62 20.21 -0.15
N PRO A 63 -14.93 20.42 0.98
CA PRO A 63 -14.72 19.37 1.95
C PRO A 63 -16.08 18.83 2.44
N PRO A 64 -16.17 17.54 2.81
CA PRO A 64 -17.37 16.99 3.43
C PRO A 64 -17.78 17.84 4.63
N PRO A 65 -19.08 18.01 4.93
CA PRO A 65 -19.51 18.81 6.06
C PRO A 65 -18.90 18.23 7.34
N GLU A 66 -17.96 18.97 7.92
CA GLU A 66 -17.49 18.70 9.28
C GLU A 66 -18.69 18.75 10.22
N PRO A 67 -18.84 17.79 11.15
CA PRO A 67 -19.82 17.92 12.22
C PRO A 67 -19.49 19.18 13.02
N ALA A 68 -20.37 20.17 12.94
CA ALA A 68 -20.23 21.45 13.60
C ALA A 68 -19.90 21.26 15.10
N ASN A 69 -18.87 21.97 15.53
CA ASN A 69 -18.54 22.23 16.93
C ASN A 69 -19.80 22.42 17.79
N SER A 70 -20.04 21.48 18.71
CA SER A 70 -20.96 21.71 19.82
C SER A 70 -20.35 22.79 20.73
N PRO A 71 -21.03 23.91 21.01
CA PRO A 71 -20.56 24.82 22.04
C PRO A 71 -20.59 24.07 23.38
N SER A 72 -19.45 24.02 24.07
CA SER A 72 -19.40 23.57 25.46
C SER A 72 -20.35 24.45 26.28
N PRO A 73 -21.24 23.86 27.11
CA PRO A 73 -22.14 24.66 27.93
C PRO A 73 -21.32 25.52 28.91
N PRO A 74 -21.70 26.79 29.16
CA PRO A 74 -21.02 27.60 30.15
C PRO A 74 -21.18 26.93 31.52
N ALA A 75 -20.09 26.86 32.28
CA ALA A 75 -20.08 26.35 33.64
C ALA A 75 -21.15 27.05 34.48
N ALA A 76 -22.28 26.36 34.67
CA ALA A 76 -23.33 26.82 35.57
C ALA A 76 -22.75 26.81 36.99
N ALA A 77 -22.55 28.00 37.56
CA ALA A 77 -22.34 28.15 38.99
C ALA A 77 -23.49 27.41 39.70
N GLN A 78 -23.14 26.43 40.51
CA GLN A 78 -24.11 25.63 41.24
C GLN A 78 -24.83 26.49 42.28
N TYR A 79 -25.98 27.04 41.92
CA TYR A 79 -27.01 27.37 42.89
C TYR A 79 -27.80 26.10 43.17
N HIS A 80 -27.44 25.39 44.24
CA HIS A 80 -28.33 24.41 44.86
C HIS A 80 -29.33 25.20 45.74
N PRO A 81 -30.63 25.26 45.41
CA PRO A 81 -31.63 25.64 46.41
C PRO A 81 -31.63 24.55 47.51
N PRO A 82 -31.85 24.92 48.79
CA PRO A 82 -31.95 23.93 49.85
C PRO A 82 -33.08 22.94 49.53
N PRO A 83 -32.91 21.64 49.85
CA PRO A 83 -33.90 20.63 49.53
C PRO A 83 -35.22 20.97 50.23
N PRO A 84 -36.38 20.82 49.55
CA PRO A 84 -37.67 20.97 50.20
C PRO A 84 -37.80 19.90 51.30
N GLN A 85 -38.04 20.33 52.54
CA GLN A 85 -38.38 19.44 53.63
C GLN A 85 -39.82 18.96 53.42
N TYR A 86 -39.98 17.72 52.93
CA TYR A 86 -41.28 17.08 52.87
C TYR A 86 -41.68 16.59 54.27
N PRO A 87 -42.93 16.81 54.70
CA PRO A 87 -43.44 16.16 55.89
C PRO A 87 -43.47 14.65 55.64
N ASN A 88 -42.93 13.90 56.59
CA ASN A 88 -42.85 12.46 56.57
C ASN A 88 -44.28 11.87 56.46
N GLY A 89 -44.63 11.36 55.28
CA GLY A 89 -45.96 10.86 54.97
C GLY A 89 -45.89 9.75 53.94
N SER A 90 -45.87 8.51 54.44
CA SER A 90 -46.31 7.25 53.82
C SER A 90 -46.46 7.21 52.29
N SER A 91 -45.59 6.43 51.64
CA SER A 91 -45.70 6.02 50.24
C SER A 91 -47.02 5.30 49.94
N PRO A 92 -47.68 5.57 48.81
CA PRO A 92 -48.42 4.56 48.09
C PRO A 92 -47.52 3.99 46.99
N THR A 93 -47.17 2.71 47.14
CA THR A 93 -46.70 1.86 46.05
C THR A 93 -47.77 1.83 44.96
N SER A 94 -47.55 2.50 43.84
CA SER A 94 -48.27 2.20 42.60
C SER A 94 -47.28 2.12 41.45
N ALA A 95 -46.79 0.90 41.20
CA ALA A 95 -46.12 0.54 39.95
C ALA A 95 -47.18 0.52 38.83
N GLY A 96 -47.47 1.69 38.27
CA GLY A 96 -48.18 1.81 37.00
C GLY A 96 -47.19 1.75 35.83
N PRO A 97 -47.55 1.15 34.68
CA PRO A 97 -46.69 1.21 33.49
C PRO A 97 -46.59 2.66 33.01
N TYR A 98 -45.36 3.16 32.86
CA TYR A 98 -45.13 4.45 32.22
C TYR A 98 -45.48 4.32 30.74
N VAL A 99 -46.69 4.74 30.36
CA VAL A 99 -47.08 4.85 28.97
C VAL A 99 -46.28 6.01 28.39
N GLN A 100 -45.20 5.69 27.67
CA GLN A 100 -44.45 6.68 26.91
C GLN A 100 -45.33 7.13 25.75
N TYR A 101 -46.06 8.22 25.96
CA TYR A 101 -46.89 8.84 24.93
C TYR A 101 -45.96 9.33 23.82
N VAL A 102 -45.90 8.60 22.70
CA VAL A 102 -45.21 9.07 21.50
C VAL A 102 -46.10 10.16 20.92
N SER A 103 -45.84 11.41 21.29
CA SER A 103 -46.56 12.56 20.75
C SER A 103 -46.48 12.53 19.23
N GLU A 104 -47.62 12.65 18.55
CA GLU A 104 -47.67 12.72 17.10
C GLU A 104 -46.79 13.87 16.59
N PRO A 105 -45.87 13.61 15.64
CA PRO A 105 -45.00 14.66 15.12
C PRO A 105 -45.83 15.75 14.45
N SER A 106 -45.51 17.02 14.70
CA SER A 106 -46.10 18.12 13.95
C SER A 106 -45.81 17.99 12.45
N LEU A 107 -46.69 18.49 11.58
CA LEU A 107 -46.50 18.43 10.11
C LEU A 107 -45.15 19.03 9.66
N SER A 108 -44.69 20.09 10.31
CA SER A 108 -43.36 20.67 10.10
C SER A 108 -42.23 19.72 10.50
N ALA A 109 -42.40 18.94 11.59
CA ALA A 109 -41.39 17.97 12.03
C ALA A 109 -41.29 16.77 11.07
N LEU A 110 -42.41 16.34 10.47
CA LEU A 110 -42.40 15.31 9.43
C LEU A 110 -41.65 15.77 8.17
N LYS A 111 -41.88 17.01 7.73
CA LYS A 111 -41.19 17.56 6.56
C LYS A 111 -39.68 17.63 6.76
N VAL A 112 -39.23 18.16 7.90
CA VAL A 112 -37.80 18.24 8.21
C VAL A 112 -37.16 16.84 8.27
N ARG A 113 -37.87 15.84 8.81
CA ARG A 113 -37.38 14.46 8.80
C ARG A 113 -37.24 13.90 7.39
N ALA A 114 -38.22 14.12 6.53
CA ALA A 114 -38.17 13.66 5.15
C ALA A 114 -36.98 14.28 4.38
N GLU A 115 -36.74 15.59 4.56
CA GLU A 115 -35.59 16.27 3.97
C GLU A 115 -34.25 15.68 4.49
N LYS A 116 -34.16 15.40 5.80
CA LYS A 116 -32.97 14.79 6.40
C LYS A 116 -32.74 13.34 5.98
N GLU A 117 -33.81 12.57 5.79
CA GLU A 117 -33.72 11.20 5.29
C GLU A 117 -33.19 11.17 3.86
N GLU A 118 -33.61 12.11 3.01
CA GLU A 118 -33.08 12.24 1.64
C GLU A 118 -31.59 12.62 1.62
N GLU A 119 -31.18 13.58 2.47
CA GLU A 119 -29.76 13.91 2.65
C GLU A 119 -28.93 12.68 3.09
N LEU A 120 -29.45 11.90 4.04
CA LEU A 120 -28.80 10.66 4.49
C LEU A 120 -28.70 9.61 3.39
N ARG A 121 -29.74 9.49 2.55
CA ARG A 121 -29.72 8.57 1.40
C ARG A 121 -28.63 8.92 0.40
N GLN A 122 -28.44 10.21 0.10
CA GLN A 122 -27.39 10.65 -0.83
C GLN A 122 -26.00 10.37 -0.28
N VAL A 123 -25.80 10.57 1.03
CA VAL A 123 -24.54 10.26 1.71
C VAL A 123 -24.28 8.75 1.69
N GLU A 124 -25.30 7.93 1.98
CA GLU A 124 -25.20 6.47 1.93
C GLU A 124 -24.84 5.99 0.51
N GLU A 125 -25.54 6.47 -0.52
CA GLU A 125 -25.26 6.12 -1.92
C GLU A 125 -23.85 6.52 -2.35
N TYR A 126 -23.38 7.70 -1.91
CA TYR A 126 -22.01 8.15 -2.15
C TYR A 126 -20.98 7.20 -1.53
N TRP A 127 -21.16 6.82 -0.26
CA TRP A 127 -20.22 5.92 0.43
C TRP A 127 -20.27 4.50 -0.14
N GLN A 128 -21.46 4.00 -0.50
CA GLN A 128 -21.61 2.71 -1.16
C GLN A 128 -20.88 2.69 -2.52
N SER A 129 -21.10 3.70 -3.35
CA SER A 129 -20.45 3.84 -4.65
C SER A 129 -18.93 3.90 -4.50
N ARG A 130 -18.42 4.65 -3.52
CA ARG A 130 -16.98 4.80 -3.27
C ARG A 130 -16.34 3.52 -2.74
N LEU A 131 -17.02 2.78 -1.86
CA LEU A 131 -16.59 1.46 -1.40
C LEU A 131 -16.54 0.46 -2.56
N GLN A 132 -17.53 0.49 -3.44
CA GLN A 132 -17.57 -0.38 -4.62
C GLN A 132 -16.46 -0.04 -5.61
N GLU A 133 -16.19 1.24 -5.87
CA GLU A 133 -15.08 1.68 -6.71
C GLU A 133 -13.74 1.22 -6.13
N THR A 134 -13.54 1.40 -4.83
CA THR A 134 -12.33 0.95 -4.13
C THR A 134 -12.15 -0.56 -4.26
N ARG A 135 -13.20 -1.34 -4.04
CA ARG A 135 -13.18 -2.80 -4.21
C ARG A 135 -12.86 -3.18 -5.66
N ASN A 136 -13.50 -2.54 -6.63
CA ASN A 136 -13.25 -2.78 -8.06
C ASN A 136 -11.80 -2.45 -8.45
N HIS A 137 -11.25 -1.36 -7.92
CA HIS A 137 -9.85 -1.00 -8.14
C HIS A 137 -8.90 -2.06 -7.58
N GLN A 138 -9.14 -2.53 -6.36
CA GLN A 138 -8.36 -3.63 -5.76
C GLN A 138 -8.44 -4.91 -6.60
N LEU A 139 -9.64 -5.31 -7.04
CA LEU A 139 -9.84 -6.49 -7.89
C LEU A 139 -9.13 -6.39 -9.24
N LYS A 140 -9.15 -5.21 -9.87
CA LYS A 140 -8.42 -4.95 -11.12
C LYS A 140 -6.90 -5.05 -10.91
N ALA A 141 -6.40 -4.49 -9.80
CA ALA A 141 -4.98 -4.54 -9.47
C ALA A 141 -4.51 -5.98 -9.20
N THR A 142 -5.30 -6.79 -8.49
CA THR A 142 -4.97 -8.21 -8.27
C THR A 142 -5.00 -9.01 -9.56
N ALA A 143 -5.97 -8.77 -10.45
CA ALA A 143 -6.07 -9.47 -11.74
C ALA A 143 -4.86 -9.19 -12.65
N ILE A 144 -4.43 -7.93 -12.78
CA ILE A 144 -3.24 -7.57 -13.56
C ILE A 144 -1.97 -8.19 -12.95
N ASN A 145 -1.88 -8.23 -11.61
CA ASN A 145 -0.76 -8.83 -10.91
C ASN A 145 -0.66 -10.34 -11.20
N GLU A 146 -1.77 -11.08 -11.18
CA GLU A 146 -1.81 -12.50 -11.51
C GLU A 146 -1.34 -12.78 -12.94
N GLU A 147 -1.80 -12.01 -13.93
CA GLU A 147 -1.36 -12.15 -15.32
C GLU A 147 0.16 -11.92 -15.47
N SER A 148 0.68 -10.84 -14.86
CA SER A 148 2.11 -10.55 -14.89
C SER A 148 2.95 -11.62 -14.18
N LEU A 149 2.44 -12.17 -13.08
CA LEU A 149 3.06 -13.28 -12.36
C LEU A 149 3.10 -14.53 -13.24
N HIS A 150 1.99 -14.90 -13.86
CA HIS A 150 1.95 -16.06 -14.76
C HIS A 150 2.92 -15.90 -15.93
N ASN A 151 2.96 -14.72 -16.54
CA ASN A 151 3.88 -14.44 -17.64
C ASN A 151 5.35 -14.50 -17.19
N THR A 152 5.68 -13.97 -16.01
CA THR A 152 7.04 -14.03 -15.47
C THR A 152 7.44 -15.45 -15.09
N ILE A 153 6.57 -16.24 -14.47
CA ILE A 153 6.80 -17.67 -14.20
C ILE A 153 7.04 -18.41 -15.52
N ALA A 154 6.20 -18.24 -16.53
CA ALA A 154 6.36 -18.92 -17.81
C ALA A 154 7.67 -18.52 -18.53
N ALA A 155 8.09 -17.25 -18.41
CA ALA A 155 9.37 -16.80 -18.95
C ALA A 155 10.55 -17.44 -18.21
N VAL A 156 10.49 -17.47 -16.87
CA VAL A 156 11.49 -18.12 -16.01
C VAL A 156 11.57 -19.61 -16.34
N GLU A 157 10.46 -20.33 -16.36
CA GLU A 157 10.42 -21.75 -16.72
C GLU A 157 11.10 -22.02 -18.06
N LYS A 158 10.81 -21.22 -19.10
CA LYS A 158 11.48 -21.38 -20.41
C LYS A 158 13.00 -21.24 -20.33
N LEU A 159 13.51 -20.34 -19.49
CA LEU A 159 14.95 -20.18 -19.26
C LEU A 159 15.52 -21.38 -18.49
N PHE A 160 14.80 -21.89 -17.48
CA PHE A 160 15.25 -23.01 -16.65
C PHE A 160 15.11 -24.38 -17.34
N LEU A 161 14.12 -24.60 -18.21
CA LEU A 161 14.02 -25.81 -19.04
C LEU A 161 15.13 -25.84 -20.10
N LYS A 162 15.47 -24.69 -20.69
CA LYS A 162 16.64 -24.56 -21.58
C LYS A 162 17.96 -24.73 -20.81
N GLY A 163 17.92 -24.49 -19.50
CA GLY A 163 19.01 -24.73 -18.54
C GLY A 163 19.05 -26.13 -17.93
N ARG A 164 18.13 -27.06 -18.26
CA ARG A 164 18.26 -28.49 -17.88
C ARG A 164 19.29 -29.14 -18.79
N GLN A 165 20.54 -28.74 -18.60
CA GLN A 165 21.70 -29.41 -19.16
C GLN A 165 21.64 -30.87 -18.68
N ALA A 166 21.80 -31.82 -19.59
CA ALA A 166 21.92 -33.23 -19.24
C ALA A 166 22.95 -33.35 -18.09
N PRO A 167 22.66 -34.14 -17.05
CA PRO A 167 23.43 -34.06 -15.83
C PRO A 167 24.89 -34.35 -16.15
N ILE A 168 25.75 -33.38 -15.85
CA ILE A 168 27.13 -33.37 -16.33
C ILE A 168 27.92 -34.46 -15.59
N CYS A 169 28.80 -35.17 -16.30
CA CYS A 169 29.68 -36.21 -15.74
C CYS A 169 28.99 -37.49 -15.20
N GLN A 170 27.89 -37.96 -15.81
CA GLN A 170 27.24 -39.22 -15.38
C GLN A 170 28.12 -40.46 -15.48
N GLU A 171 28.84 -40.61 -16.59
CA GLU A 171 29.71 -41.77 -16.86
C GLU A 171 30.80 -41.95 -15.78
N PRO A 172 31.68 -40.94 -15.54
CA PRO A 172 32.71 -41.08 -14.51
C PRO A 172 32.12 -41.14 -13.10
N LYS A 173 30.95 -40.53 -12.84
CA LYS A 173 30.23 -40.69 -11.56
C LYS A 173 29.86 -42.16 -11.33
N HIS A 174 29.32 -42.83 -12.35
CA HIS A 174 28.95 -44.23 -12.26
C HIS A 174 30.18 -45.11 -12.02
N ALA A 175 31.28 -44.86 -12.74
CA ALA A 175 32.54 -45.58 -12.57
C ALA A 175 33.10 -45.50 -11.14
N VAL A 176 33.08 -44.32 -10.52
CA VAL A 176 33.50 -44.15 -9.11
C VAL A 176 32.62 -44.97 -8.16
N LEU A 177 31.30 -44.86 -8.32
CA LEU A 177 30.36 -45.59 -7.48
C LEU A 177 30.51 -47.11 -7.65
N GLN A 178 30.76 -47.57 -8.87
CA GLN A 178 31.00 -48.97 -9.16
C GLN A 178 32.30 -49.46 -8.52
N CYS A 179 33.38 -48.70 -8.63
CA CYS A 179 34.67 -49.08 -8.06
C CYS A 179 34.61 -49.20 -6.52
N TYR A 180 33.94 -48.27 -5.84
CA TYR A 180 33.78 -48.35 -4.38
C TYR A 180 32.88 -49.51 -3.93
N LYS A 181 31.86 -49.85 -4.72
CA LYS A 181 31.03 -51.04 -4.46
C LYS A 181 31.85 -52.33 -4.56
N GLN A 182 32.76 -52.40 -5.52
CA GLN A 182 33.63 -53.55 -5.74
C GLN A 182 34.80 -53.61 -4.73
N ASN A 183 35.23 -52.46 -4.20
CA ASN A 183 36.39 -52.35 -3.29
C ASN A 183 36.02 -51.68 -1.95
N PRO A 184 35.13 -52.26 -1.13
CA PRO A 184 34.62 -51.60 0.08
C PRO A 184 35.68 -51.37 1.17
N LYS A 185 36.77 -52.17 1.18
CA LYS A 185 37.88 -52.06 2.14
C LYS A 185 39.15 -51.46 1.54
N GLN A 186 39.17 -51.18 0.23
CA GLN A 186 40.36 -50.75 -0.51
C GLN A 186 40.00 -49.57 -1.43
N SER A 187 39.54 -48.47 -0.83
CA SER A 187 39.11 -47.27 -1.56
C SER A 187 40.22 -46.61 -2.39
N LEU A 188 41.49 -46.82 -2.02
CA LEU A 188 42.65 -46.29 -2.74
C LEU A 188 42.82 -46.86 -4.16
N ASN A 189 42.28 -48.06 -4.44
CA ASN A 189 42.30 -48.64 -5.79
C ASN A 189 41.45 -47.83 -6.78
N CYS A 190 40.49 -47.03 -6.28
CA CYS A 190 39.58 -46.22 -7.09
C CYS A 190 40.08 -44.78 -7.33
N ALA A 191 41.35 -44.50 -7.02
CA ALA A 191 41.90 -43.15 -7.11
C ALA A 191 41.89 -42.60 -8.55
N GLN A 192 42.01 -43.46 -9.57
CA GLN A 192 41.97 -43.05 -10.97
C GLN A 192 40.56 -42.63 -11.41
N GLU A 193 39.54 -43.36 -10.99
CA GLU A 193 38.13 -43.09 -11.28
C GLU A 193 37.69 -41.79 -10.60
N VAL A 194 38.13 -41.54 -9.36
CA VAL A 194 37.85 -40.28 -8.66
C VAL A 194 38.54 -39.11 -9.35
N LYS A 195 39.76 -39.30 -9.84
CA LYS A 195 40.50 -38.28 -10.58
C LYS A 195 39.82 -37.93 -11.90
N SER A 196 39.34 -38.93 -12.65
CA SER A 196 38.62 -38.68 -13.92
C SER A 196 37.29 -37.96 -13.69
N PHE A 197 36.56 -38.31 -12.62
CA PHE A 197 35.36 -37.60 -12.22
C PHE A 197 35.63 -36.13 -11.84
N ALA A 198 36.68 -35.88 -11.06
CA ALA A 198 37.09 -34.53 -10.69
C ALA A 198 37.46 -33.68 -11.91
N GLN A 199 38.24 -34.24 -12.85
CA GLN A 199 38.59 -33.57 -14.11
C GLN A 199 37.35 -33.24 -14.96
N CYS A 200 36.38 -34.14 -15.01
CA CYS A 200 35.12 -33.88 -15.69
C CYS A 200 34.34 -32.72 -15.04
N ILE A 201 34.25 -32.66 -13.71
CA ILE A 201 33.59 -31.54 -13.01
C ILE A 201 34.32 -30.22 -13.27
N GLU A 202 35.65 -30.23 -13.20
CA GLU A 202 36.46 -29.03 -13.37
C GLU A 202 36.34 -28.48 -14.79
N SER A 203 36.42 -29.34 -15.80
CA SER A 203 36.18 -28.94 -17.20
C SER A 203 34.75 -28.44 -17.43
N ALA A 204 33.75 -29.08 -16.82
CA ALA A 204 32.37 -28.61 -16.88
C ALA A 204 32.18 -27.22 -16.26
N ARG A 205 32.85 -26.95 -15.13
CA ARG A 205 32.85 -25.65 -14.46
C ARG A 205 33.52 -24.58 -15.31
N LEU A 206 34.63 -24.89 -15.98
CA LEU A 206 35.29 -23.97 -16.89
C LEU A 206 34.44 -23.68 -18.14
N ASN A 207 33.80 -24.71 -18.69
CA ASN A 207 32.93 -24.57 -19.86
C ASN A 207 31.65 -23.78 -19.57
N SER A 208 31.08 -23.87 -18.37
CA SER A 208 29.90 -23.09 -18.00
C SER A 208 30.20 -21.59 -17.84
N LEU A 209 31.40 -21.25 -17.38
CA LEU A 209 31.87 -19.86 -17.30
C LEU A 209 32.11 -19.27 -18.69
N ASN A 210 32.65 -20.06 -19.63
CA ASN A 210 32.98 -19.61 -20.98
C ASN A 210 31.76 -19.45 -21.91
N ARG A 211 30.60 -20.03 -21.55
CA ARG A 211 29.37 -19.99 -22.36
C ARG A 211 28.50 -18.75 -22.11
N ASN A 212 28.86 -17.93 -21.12
CA ASN A 212 28.13 -16.74 -20.68
C ASN A 212 28.86 -15.41 -21.03
N GLY A 213 29.92 -15.46 -21.85
CA GLY A 213 30.60 -14.31 -22.45
C GLY A 213 30.30 -14.22 -23.94
#